data_AF-A0A924JNL3-F1
#
_entry.id   AF-A0A924JNL3-F1
#
_cell.length_a   1.000
_cell.length_b   1.000
_cell.length_c   1.000
_cell.angle_alpha   90.00
_cell.angle_beta   90.00
_cell.angle_gamma   90.00
#
_symmetry.space_group_name_H-M   'P 1'
#
loop_
_entity.id
_entity.type
_entity.pdbx_description
1 polymer ?
#
loop_
_entity_poly.entity_id
_entity_poly.type
_entity_poly.pdbx_seq_one_letter_code
_entity_poly.pdbx_strand_id
1 'polypeptide(L)' 'LAEEGWSSVHSVLNENEFWDIIEQVKAYGAQGILVVPIEKMII' A
#
# COMPACT_ATOMS: atom_id res chain seq x y z
N LEU A 1 -4.07 15.79 -12.76
CA LEU A 1 -4.37 14.35 -12.57
C LEU A 1 -3.64 13.73 -11.36
N ALA A 2 -3.11 14.54 -10.45
CA ALA A 2 -3.02 14.24 -9.03
C ALA A 2 -3.45 15.54 -8.33
N GLU A 3 -4.28 15.47 -7.30
CA GLU A 3 -4.63 16.66 -6.53
C GLU A 3 -3.37 17.19 -5.83
N GLU A 4 -3.24 18.51 -5.73
CA GLU A 4 -2.09 19.13 -5.05
C GLU A 4 -2.04 18.64 -3.60
N GLY A 5 -0.86 18.15 -3.18
CA GLY A 5 -0.67 17.54 -1.85
C GLY A 5 -0.87 16.03 -1.78
N TRP A 6 -1.33 15.37 -2.86
CA TRP A 6 -1.42 13.91 -2.91
C TRP A 6 -0.19 13.29 -3.54
N SER A 7 0.22 12.15 -3.00
CA SER A 7 1.27 11.29 -3.56
C SER A 7 0.81 9.85 -3.53
N SER A 8 1.11 9.12 -4.61
CA SER A 8 0.93 7.68 -4.65
C SER A 8 2.22 6.99 -4.20
N VAL A 9 2.06 5.95 -3.39
CA VAL A 9 3.16 5.11 -2.91
C VAL A 9 2.87 3.68 -3.32
N HIS A 10 3.89 3.00 -3.84
CA HIS A 10 3.84 1.57 -4.14
C HIS A 10 4.94 0.87 -3.32
N SER A 11 4.58 -0.19 -2.61
CA SER A 11 5.50 -0.91 -1.73
C SER A 11 5.12 -2.38 -1.67
N VAL A 12 6.13 -3.24 -1.51
CA VAL A 12 5.97 -4.68 -1.30
C VAL A 12 6.06 -4.94 0.20
N LEU A 13 5.09 -5.67 0.74
CA LEU A 13 4.99 -5.98 2.16
C LEU A 13 5.02 -7.50 2.37
N ASN A 14 5.46 -7.93 3.55
CA ASN A 14 5.32 -9.31 3.99
C ASN A 14 3.84 -9.62 4.25
N GLU A 15 3.36 -10.80 3.83
CA GLU A 15 1.97 -11.23 4.02
C GLU A 15 1.54 -11.24 5.50
N ASN A 16 2.46 -11.58 6.41
CA ASN A 16 2.17 -11.64 7.85
C ASN A 16 1.96 -10.26 8.47
N GLU A 17 2.55 -9.20 7.89
CA GLU A 17 2.48 -7.83 8.40
C GLU A 17 1.53 -6.95 7.58
N PHE A 18 0.97 -7.52 6.50
CA PHE A 18 0.20 -6.81 5.51
C PHE A 18 -1.01 -6.08 6.12
N TRP A 19 -1.83 -6.77 6.90
CA TRP A 19 -3.06 -6.18 7.46
C TRP A 19 -2.75 -5.07 8.47
N ASP A 20 -1.76 -5.28 9.34
CA ASP A 20 -1.35 -4.31 10.35
C ASP A 20 -0.84 -3.01 9.73
N ILE A 21 -0.06 -3.09 8.64
CA ILE A 21 0.44 -1.91 7.92
C ILE A 21 -0.69 -1.19 7.20
N ILE A 22 -1.62 -1.92 6.59
CA ILE A 22 -2.76 -1.33 5.87
C ILE A 22 -3.67 -0.56 6.84
N GLU A 23 -3.92 -1.08 8.04
CA GLU A 23 -4.67 -0.37 9.07
C GLU A 23 -3.97 0.91 9.52
N GLN A 24 -2.65 0.86 9.73
CA GLN A 24 -1.87 2.04 10.08
C GLN A 24 -1.97 3.13 9.01
N VAL A 25 -1.72 2.81 7.73
CA VAL A 25 -1.77 3.83 6.67
C VAL A 25 -3.18 4.39 6.46
N LYS A 26 -4.23 3.56 6.63
CA LYS A 26 -5.61 4.04 6.64
C LYS A 26 -5.86 5.03 7.77
N ALA A 27 -5.35 4.77 8.97
CA ALA A 27 -5.46 5.68 10.11
C ALA A 27 -4.75 7.03 9.86
N TYR A 28 -3.69 7.04 9.05
CA TYR A 28 -3.03 8.27 8.58
C TYR A 28 -3.74 8.97 7.42
N GLY A 29 -4.90 8.47 6.98
CA GLY A 29 -5.70 9.09 5.93
C GLY A 29 -5.39 8.60 4.52
N ALA A 30 -4.66 7.48 4.36
CA ALA A 30 -4.45 6.88 3.05
C ALA A 30 -5.78 6.41 2.45
N GLN A 31 -5.97 6.73 1.17
CA GLN A 31 -7.16 6.38 0.39
C GLN A 31 -6.78 5.65 -0.89
N GLY A 32 -7.73 4.91 -1.48
CA GLY A 32 -7.51 4.24 -2.76
C GLY A 32 -6.50 3.09 -2.72
N ILE A 33 -6.40 2.39 -1.58
CA ILE A 33 -5.43 1.31 -1.38
C ILE A 33 -5.79 0.11 -2.29
N LEU A 34 -4.90 -0.19 -3.23
CA LEU A 34 -4.98 -1.37 -4.09
C LEU A 34 -4.00 -2.44 -3.60
N VAL A 35 -4.50 -3.67 -3.49
CA VAL A 35 -3.73 -4.82 -2.99
C VAL A 35 -3.69 -5.85 -4.09
N VAL A 36 -2.49 -6.31 -4.44
CA VAL A 36 -2.29 -7.32 -5.46
C VAL A 36 -1.30 -8.36 -4.92
N PRO A 37 -1.65 -9.66 -4.93
CA PRO A 37 -0.72 -10.71 -4.55
C PRO A 37 0.43 -10.81 -5.57
N ILE A 38 1.64 -11.09 -5.11
CA ILE A 38 2.81 -11.30 -5.98
C ILE A 38 2.98 -12.80 -6.19
N GLU A 39 2.65 -13.30 -7.39
CA GLU A 39 2.76 -14.73 -7.72
C GLU A 39 4.21 -15.20 -7.90
N LYS A 40 5.06 -14.33 -8.44
CA LYS A 40 6.46 -14.65 -8.70
C LYS A 40 7.32 -13.40 -8.54
N MET A 41 8.28 -13.47 -7.63
CA MET A 41 9.33 -12.47 -7.49
C MET A 41 10.63 -13.04 -8.01
N ILE A 42 11.31 -12.30 -8.90
CA ILE A 42 12.67 -12.60 -9.32
C ILE A 42 13.52 -11.44 -8.80
N ILE A 43 14.56 -11.77 -8.04
CA ILE A 43 15.48 -10.82 -7.41
C ILE A 43 16.69 -10.63 -8.33
#